data_AF-A0A2C9KHU9-F1
#
_entry.id   AF-A0A2C9KHU9-F1
#
_cell.length_a   1.000
_cell.length_b   1.000
_cell.length_c   1.000
_cell.angle_alpha   90.00
_cell.angle_beta   90.00
_cell.angle_gamma   90.00
#
_symmetry.space_group_name_H-M   'P 1'
#
loop_
_entity.id
_entity.type
_entity.pdbx_description
1 polymer ?
#
loop_
_entity_poly.entity_id
_entity_poly.type
_entity_poly.pdbx_seq_one_letter_code
_entity_poly.pdbx_strand_id
1 'polypeptide(L)'
;ELVLAAHLKPLEKEDKMNNIKNFTQIWNQPATLFPKSNIPDNIQNENEAKSDQVTVNSGQEFAQHWKRYCKTHKEKKAFLLSVGASKLQSIFKVEIAGGLLGEFIECLYTFEDHEAHLVANCLESLSKSQRFSLSKTFLNKCELELCTLLLDKLMEKQNKTDDIQCMDKLKMLRNIYC
;
A
#
# COMPACT_ATOMS: atom_id res chain seq x y z
N GLU A 1 35.77 4.96 -38.21
CA GLU A 1 34.66 4.58 -39.10
C GLU A 1 33.38 4.54 -38.29
N LEU A 2 32.46 5.48 -38.53
CA LEU A 2 31.12 5.47 -37.96
C LEU A 2 30.17 5.10 -39.09
N VAL A 3 29.41 4.04 -38.84
CA VAL A 3 28.59 3.30 -39.79
C VAL A 3 27.51 4.19 -40.41
N LEU A 4 27.36 4.06 -41.74
CA LEU A 4 26.35 4.64 -42.62
C LEU A 4 24.90 4.27 -42.22
N ALA A 5 24.36 4.90 -41.18
CA ALA A 5 23.00 4.65 -40.71
C ALA A 5 22.06 5.87 -40.83
N ALA A 6 22.22 6.71 -41.87
CA ALA A 6 21.30 7.82 -42.13
C ALA A 6 21.01 7.98 -43.63
N HIS A 7 20.36 6.99 -44.23
CA HIS A 7 19.66 7.12 -45.51
C HIS A 7 18.19 6.67 -45.41
N LEU A 8 17.56 6.94 -44.27
CA LEU A 8 16.10 6.82 -44.19
C LEU A 8 15.49 8.08 -44.80
N LYS A 9 14.87 7.90 -45.96
CA LYS A 9 14.09 8.94 -46.64
C LYS A 9 12.94 9.35 -45.71
N PRO A 10 12.70 10.66 -45.48
CA PRO A 10 11.54 11.11 -44.71
C PRO A 10 10.25 10.64 -45.38
N LEU A 11 9.30 10.17 -44.57
CA LEU A 11 8.02 9.65 -45.03
C LEU A 11 7.28 10.69 -45.90
N GLU A 12 6.97 10.36 -47.14
CA GLU A 12 6.28 11.26 -48.07
C GLU A 12 4.79 11.36 -47.69
N LYS A 13 4.10 12.44 -48.08
CA LYS A 13 2.71 12.71 -47.63
C LYS A 13 1.71 11.64 -48.08
N GLU A 14 2.07 10.81 -49.06
CA GLU A 14 1.27 9.71 -49.61
C GLU A 14 1.51 8.37 -48.89
N ASP A 15 2.58 8.24 -48.12
CA ASP A 15 2.88 7.07 -47.27
C ASP A 15 2.13 7.11 -45.92
N LYS A 16 1.28 8.13 -45.71
CA LYS A 16 0.40 8.17 -44.54
C LYS A 16 -0.62 7.04 -44.67
N MET A 17 -0.65 6.17 -43.66
CA MET A 17 -1.57 5.04 -43.51
C MET A 17 -3.04 5.46 -43.31
N ASN A 18 -3.56 6.38 -44.12
CA ASN A 18 -4.95 6.81 -44.15
C ASN A 18 -5.91 5.67 -44.54
N ASN A 19 -5.39 4.53 -45.00
CA ASN A 19 -6.19 3.36 -45.38
C ASN A 19 -6.25 2.26 -44.31
N ILE A 20 -5.56 2.41 -43.18
CA ILE A 20 -5.74 1.50 -42.04
C ILE A 20 -6.90 2.03 -41.21
N LYS A 21 -8.13 1.74 -41.66
CA LYS A 21 -9.36 2.15 -40.97
C LYS A 21 -9.49 1.60 -39.53
N ASN A 22 -8.63 0.66 -39.14
CA ASN A 22 -8.66 -0.02 -37.85
C ASN A 22 -7.29 -0.05 -37.15
N PHE A 23 -6.48 1.01 -37.21
CA PHE A 23 -5.35 1.12 -36.28
C PHE A 23 -5.89 1.57 -34.92
N THR A 24 -6.52 0.65 -34.21
CA THR A 24 -6.82 0.83 -32.79
C THR A 24 -5.49 0.99 -32.08
N GLN A 25 -5.13 2.23 -31.73
CA GLN A 25 -4.05 2.52 -30.81
C GLN A 25 -4.35 1.79 -29.50
N ILE A 26 -3.73 0.62 -29.31
CA ILE A 26 -3.97 -0.28 -28.17
C ILE A 26 -3.51 0.38 -26.86
N TRP A 27 -2.69 1.42 -26.95
CA TRP A 27 -1.98 2.01 -25.81
C TRP A 27 -2.50 3.38 -25.36
N ASN A 28 -3.47 3.97 -26.05
CA ASN A 28 -4.16 5.18 -25.61
C ASN A 28 -5.62 5.10 -26.02
N GLN A 29 -6.47 4.52 -25.18
CA GLN A 29 -7.91 4.68 -25.32
C GLN A 29 -8.32 6.02 -24.70
N PRO A 30 -8.70 7.04 -25.48
CA PRO A 30 -9.35 8.21 -24.90
C PRO A 30 -10.67 7.72 -24.29
N ALA A 31 -10.92 8.04 -23.03
CA ALA A 31 -12.19 7.79 -22.38
C ALA A 31 -13.30 8.31 -23.30
N THR A 32 -14.13 7.41 -23.80
CA THR A 32 -15.25 7.75 -24.67
C THR A 32 -16.11 8.76 -23.93
N LEU A 33 -16.21 9.96 -24.51
CA LEU A 33 -17.16 10.99 -24.17
C LEU A 33 -18.56 10.37 -24.12
N PHE A 34 -19.04 10.04 -22.93
CA PHE A 34 -20.45 9.80 -22.71
C PHE A 34 -21.20 11.08 -23.10
N PRO A 35 -22.32 11.00 -23.84
CA PRO A 35 -23.16 12.16 -24.08
C PRO A 35 -23.55 12.73 -22.73
N LYS A 36 -23.32 14.04 -22.54
CA LYS A 36 -23.77 14.79 -21.37
C LYS A 36 -25.29 14.66 -21.27
N SER A 37 -25.77 13.65 -20.55
CA SER A 37 -27.06 13.70 -19.91
C SER A 37 -26.92 14.71 -18.77
N ASN A 38 -27.81 15.70 -18.75
CA ASN A 38 -27.89 16.74 -17.73
C ASN A 38 -27.86 16.11 -16.32
N ILE A 39 -26.73 16.20 -15.65
CA ILE A 39 -26.59 15.97 -14.22
C ILE A 39 -26.40 17.37 -13.63
N PRO A 40 -27.28 17.84 -12.74
CA PRO A 40 -27.10 19.15 -12.13
C PRO A 40 -25.81 19.18 -11.32
N ASP A 41 -25.00 20.22 -11.52
CA ASP A 41 -23.90 20.61 -10.65
C ASP A 41 -24.48 20.88 -9.24
N ASN A 42 -24.48 19.85 -8.42
CA ASN A 42 -24.71 19.98 -6.99
C ASN A 42 -23.46 19.49 -6.28
N ILE A 43 -22.52 20.43 -6.10
CA ILE A 43 -21.48 20.31 -5.07
C ILE A 43 -22.21 20.39 -3.74
N GLN A 44 -22.77 19.27 -3.30
CA GLN A 44 -23.20 19.09 -1.93
C GLN A 44 -22.04 18.48 -1.16
N ASN A 45 -21.45 19.31 -0.30
CA ASN A 45 -20.81 18.88 0.92
C ASN A 45 -21.81 18.03 1.71
N GLU A 46 -21.74 16.71 1.56
CA GLU A 46 -22.40 15.79 2.45
C GLU A 46 -21.35 15.24 3.41
N ASN A 47 -21.14 16.01 4.48
CA ASN A 47 -20.79 15.44 5.77
C ASN A 47 -22.01 14.63 6.25
N GLU A 48 -22.21 13.42 5.73
CA GLU A 48 -23.03 12.42 6.41
C GLU A 48 -22.12 11.47 7.17
N ALA A 49 -22.04 11.71 8.47
CA ALA A 49 -21.51 10.77 9.44
C ALA A 49 -22.44 9.54 9.52
N LYS A 50 -22.30 8.62 8.56
CA LYS A 50 -22.59 7.21 8.76
C LYS A 50 -21.26 6.52 8.99
N SER A 51 -21.18 5.68 10.01
CA SER A 51 -20.01 4.82 10.25
C SER A 51 -19.99 3.74 9.15
N ASP A 52 -19.67 4.16 7.93
CA ASP A 52 -19.39 3.25 6.84
C ASP A 52 -18.05 2.60 7.16
N GLN A 53 -18.10 1.35 7.61
CA GLN A 53 -16.88 0.57 7.74
C GLN A 53 -16.22 0.52 6.37
N VAL A 54 -15.04 1.12 6.26
CA VAL A 54 -14.25 1.13 5.04
C VAL A 54 -13.92 -0.30 4.66
N THR A 55 -14.60 -0.83 3.65
CA THR A 55 -14.40 -2.20 3.18
C THR A 55 -13.35 -2.22 2.08
N VAL A 56 -12.08 -2.41 2.47
CA VAL A 56 -10.99 -2.72 1.53
C VAL A 56 -10.87 -4.22 1.35
N ASN A 57 -10.92 -4.71 0.11
CA ASN A 57 -10.90 -6.13 -0.21
C ASN A 57 -9.63 -6.57 -0.95
N SER A 58 -8.90 -5.62 -1.53
CA SER A 58 -7.65 -5.86 -2.27
C SER A 58 -6.53 -4.94 -1.81
N GLY A 59 -5.27 -5.35 -2.01
CA GLY A 59 -4.09 -4.52 -1.71
C GLY A 59 -4.07 -3.21 -2.50
N GLN A 60 -4.63 -3.20 -3.71
CA GLN A 60 -4.77 -2.00 -4.54
C GLN A 60 -5.77 -1.00 -3.95
N GLU A 61 -6.95 -1.49 -3.53
CA GLU A 61 -7.97 -0.68 -2.86
C GLU A 61 -7.44 -0.12 -1.54
N PHE A 62 -6.73 -0.96 -0.76
CA PHE A 62 -6.05 -0.54 0.44
C PHE A 62 -5.07 0.61 0.14
N ALA A 63 -4.18 0.44 -0.85
CA ALA A 63 -3.18 1.44 -1.20
C ALA A 63 -3.81 2.75 -1.70
N GLN A 64 -4.91 2.66 -2.46
CA GLN A 64 -5.66 3.83 -2.93
C GLN A 64 -6.30 4.57 -1.76
N HIS A 65 -6.97 3.85 -0.85
CA HIS A 65 -7.58 4.45 0.33
C HIS A 65 -6.52 5.09 1.24
N TRP A 66 -5.43 4.36 1.49
CA TRP A 66 -4.27 4.81 2.25
C TRP A 66 -3.76 6.16 1.75
N LYS A 67 -3.51 6.28 0.43
CA LYS A 67 -2.99 7.52 -0.17
C LYS A 67 -4.03 8.63 -0.21
N ARG A 68 -5.30 8.31 -0.46
CA ARG A 68 -6.35 9.31 -0.68
C ARG A 68 -6.85 9.92 0.62
N TYR A 69 -7.04 9.11 1.67
CA TYR A 69 -7.75 9.52 2.89
C TYR A 69 -6.88 9.54 4.15
N CYS A 70 -5.78 8.79 4.22
CA CYS A 70 -4.92 8.76 5.42
C CYS A 70 -3.73 9.73 5.24
N LYS A 71 -3.86 10.97 5.74
CA LYS A 71 -2.84 12.02 5.53
C LYS A 71 -1.82 12.10 6.65
N THR A 72 -2.25 11.82 7.87
CA THR A 72 -1.39 11.87 9.06
C THR A 72 -0.99 10.46 9.51
N HIS A 73 0.12 10.34 10.26
CA HIS A 73 0.52 9.06 10.85
C HIS A 73 -0.57 8.49 11.79
N LYS A 74 -1.30 9.36 12.50
CA LYS A 74 -2.40 8.94 13.38
C LYS A 74 -3.55 8.32 12.59
N GLU A 75 -3.96 8.94 11.48
CA GLU A 75 -5.02 8.40 10.60
C GLU A 75 -4.57 7.09 9.93
N LYS A 76 -3.32 7.03 9.45
CA LYS A 76 -2.71 5.83 8.88
C LYS A 76 -2.71 4.67 9.87
N LYS A 77 -2.27 4.92 11.10
CA LYS A 77 -2.30 3.94 12.20
C LYS A 77 -3.74 3.49 12.49
N ALA A 78 -4.65 4.43 12.70
CA ALA A 78 -6.05 4.12 13.03
C ALA A 78 -6.71 3.28 11.93
N PHE A 79 -6.48 3.62 10.66
CA PHE A 79 -6.97 2.85 9.52
C PHE A 79 -6.34 1.46 9.43
N LEU A 80 -5.02 1.34 9.63
CA LEU A 80 -4.33 0.05 9.61
C LEU A 80 -4.87 -0.88 10.70
N LEU A 81 -5.07 -0.37 11.91
CA LEU A 81 -5.60 -1.14 13.03
C LEU A 81 -7.10 -1.46 12.86
N SER A 82 -7.89 -0.58 12.24
CA SER A 82 -9.32 -0.81 12.02
C SER A 82 -9.61 -1.87 10.96
N VAL A 83 -8.75 -2.02 9.94
CA VAL A 83 -8.83 -3.13 8.97
C VAL A 83 -8.63 -4.47 9.68
N GLY A 84 -7.73 -4.52 10.67
CA GLY A 84 -7.50 -5.67 11.53
C GLY A 84 -6.60 -6.74 10.90
N ALA A 85 -5.94 -7.48 11.79
CA ALA A 85 -4.92 -8.49 11.48
C ALA A 85 -5.36 -9.52 10.43
N SER A 86 -6.52 -10.16 10.63
CA SER A 86 -7.03 -11.21 9.73
C SER A 86 -7.28 -10.70 8.31
N LYS A 87 -7.82 -9.49 8.18
CA LYS A 87 -8.10 -8.89 6.87
C LYS A 87 -6.81 -8.43 6.20
N LEU A 88 -5.85 -7.88 6.94
CA LEU A 88 -4.53 -7.53 6.42
C LEU A 88 -3.79 -8.75 5.86
N GLN A 89 -3.85 -9.90 6.56
CA GLN A 89 -3.27 -11.14 6.05
C GLN A 89 -3.91 -11.56 4.72
N SER A 90 -5.22 -11.40 4.56
CA SER A 90 -5.92 -11.70 3.31
C SER A 90 -5.55 -10.72 2.19
N ILE A 91 -5.52 -9.42 2.47
CA ILE A 91 -5.24 -8.34 1.52
C ILE A 91 -3.79 -8.44 1.01
N PHE A 92 -2.85 -8.69 1.92
CA PHE A 92 -1.42 -8.74 1.63
C PHE A 92 -0.88 -10.17 1.55
N LYS A 93 -1.74 -11.16 1.28
CA LYS A 93 -1.36 -12.60 1.23
C LYS A 93 -0.19 -12.86 0.27
N VAL A 94 -0.18 -12.18 -0.88
CA VAL A 94 0.84 -12.36 -1.91
C VAL A 94 2.06 -11.47 -1.62
N GLU A 95 1.85 -10.16 -1.49
CA GLU A 95 2.92 -9.19 -1.27
C GLU A 95 2.42 -7.89 -0.64
N ILE A 96 3.35 -7.15 -0.03
CA ILE A 96 3.14 -5.78 0.45
C ILE A 96 3.88 -4.84 -0.50
N ALA A 97 3.17 -4.34 -1.51
CA ALA A 97 3.75 -3.56 -2.60
C ALA A 97 3.82 -2.05 -2.30
N GLY A 98 4.62 -1.32 -3.10
CA GLY A 98 4.56 0.14 -3.15
C GLY A 98 5.17 0.88 -1.95
N GLY A 99 6.10 0.26 -1.23
CA GLY A 99 6.77 0.87 -0.06
C GLY A 99 5.89 0.94 1.19
N LEU A 100 4.69 0.35 1.16
CA LEU A 100 3.73 0.41 2.26
C LEU A 100 4.29 -0.15 3.58
N LEU A 101 5.17 -1.15 3.52
CA LEU A 101 5.75 -1.75 4.73
C LEU A 101 6.54 -0.72 5.57
N GLY A 102 7.31 0.15 4.93
CA GLY A 102 8.03 1.23 5.62
C GLY A 102 7.06 2.22 6.28
N GLU A 103 6.05 2.66 5.52
CA GLU A 103 5.01 3.55 6.04
C GLU A 103 4.23 2.93 7.22
N PHE A 104 3.99 1.61 7.19
CA PHE A 104 3.36 0.88 8.28
C PHE A 104 4.23 0.91 9.53
N ILE A 105 5.53 0.64 9.41
CA ILE A 105 6.47 0.69 10.53
C ILE A 105 6.47 2.09 11.16
N GLU A 106 6.55 3.13 10.34
CA GLU A 106 6.55 4.53 10.80
C GLU A 106 5.29 4.89 11.57
N CYS A 107 4.10 4.58 11.05
CA CYS A 107 2.86 4.92 11.74
C CYS A 107 2.66 4.05 12.99
N LEU A 108 3.03 2.76 12.94
CA LEU A 108 2.87 1.84 14.06
C LEU A 108 3.80 2.18 15.21
N TYR A 109 4.98 2.75 14.99
CA TYR A 109 5.91 3.17 16.06
C TYR A 109 5.25 4.11 17.09
N THR A 110 4.29 4.93 16.64
CA THR A 110 3.52 5.87 17.47
C THR A 110 2.34 5.23 18.21
N PHE A 111 2.36 3.92 18.43
CA PHE A 111 1.32 3.21 19.17
C PHE A 111 1.29 3.59 20.66
N GLU A 112 0.08 3.54 21.21
CA GLU A 112 -0.25 3.69 22.63
C GLU A 112 -0.29 2.32 23.32
N ASP A 113 -0.10 2.28 24.64
CA ASP A 113 0.07 1.02 25.40
C ASP A 113 -1.10 0.04 25.21
N HIS A 114 -2.34 0.54 25.11
CA HIS A 114 -3.52 -0.29 24.89
C HIS A 114 -3.58 -0.92 23.47
N GLU A 115 -2.86 -0.35 22.49
CA GLU A 115 -2.81 -0.82 21.11
C GLU A 115 -1.73 -1.89 20.89
N ALA A 116 -0.83 -2.11 21.86
CA ALA A 116 0.36 -2.96 21.68
C ALA A 116 0.06 -4.35 21.10
N HIS A 117 -1.01 -4.99 21.59
CA HIS A 117 -1.46 -6.29 21.11
C HIS A 117 -1.96 -6.25 19.65
N LEU A 118 -2.67 -5.19 19.25
CA LEU A 118 -3.13 -5.00 17.88
C LEU A 118 -1.95 -4.80 16.93
N VAL A 119 -0.96 -4.01 17.35
CA VAL A 119 0.26 -3.78 16.57
C VAL A 119 1.02 -5.09 16.37
N ALA A 120 1.21 -5.89 17.43
CA ALA A 120 1.87 -7.18 17.33
C ALA A 120 1.14 -8.15 16.38
N ASN A 121 -0.20 -8.17 16.43
CA ASN A 121 -1.03 -8.98 15.52
C ASN A 121 -0.96 -8.48 14.07
N CYS A 122 -0.89 -7.17 13.85
CA CYS A 122 -0.67 -6.58 12.54
C CYS A 122 0.68 -7.01 11.96
N LEU A 123 1.78 -6.83 12.71
CA LEU A 123 3.11 -7.22 12.26
C LEU A 123 3.18 -8.72 11.96
N GLU A 124 2.58 -9.56 12.80
CA GLU A 124 2.49 -11.00 12.52
C GLU A 124 1.74 -11.30 11.21
N SER A 125 0.60 -10.64 11.00
CA SER A 125 -0.20 -10.85 9.79
C SER A 125 0.53 -10.43 8.52
N LEU A 126 1.28 -9.33 8.58
CA LEU A 126 2.11 -8.84 7.48
C LEU A 126 3.28 -9.79 7.21
N SER A 127 3.91 -10.34 8.26
CA SER A 127 5.03 -11.30 8.13
C SER A 127 4.67 -12.59 7.39
N LYS A 128 3.37 -12.95 7.36
CA LYS A 128 2.85 -14.15 6.69
C LYS A 128 2.64 -13.96 5.18
N SER A 129 2.98 -12.80 4.63
CA SER A 129 2.94 -12.56 3.19
C SER A 129 3.96 -13.44 2.45
N GLN A 130 3.58 -14.02 1.30
CA GLN A 130 4.47 -14.92 0.54
C GLN A 130 5.77 -14.25 0.11
N ARG A 131 5.72 -12.95 -0.21
CA ARG A 131 6.88 -12.15 -0.61
C ARG A 131 7.36 -11.20 0.50
N PHE A 132 7.12 -11.55 1.76
CA PHE A 132 7.52 -10.70 2.89
C PHE A 132 9.02 -10.38 2.89
N SER A 133 9.87 -11.39 2.62
CA SER A 133 11.32 -11.20 2.53
C SER A 133 11.71 -10.16 1.48
N LEU A 134 11.05 -10.16 0.32
CA LEU A 134 11.25 -9.14 -0.71
C LEU A 134 10.80 -7.76 -0.24
N SER A 135 9.63 -7.65 0.39
CA SER A 135 9.18 -6.38 0.99
C SER A 135 10.18 -5.83 2.02
N LYS A 136 10.80 -6.70 2.84
CA LYS A 136 11.87 -6.34 3.78
C LYS A 136 13.11 -5.80 3.05
N THR A 137 13.50 -6.36 1.92
CA THR A 137 14.69 -5.86 1.17
C THR A 137 14.53 -4.45 0.62
N PHE A 138 13.30 -3.95 0.48
CA PHE A 138 13.04 -2.58 0.05
C PHE A 138 13.08 -1.56 1.19
N LEU A 139 13.17 -2.02 2.45
CA LEU A 139 13.32 -1.12 3.59
C LEU A 139 14.71 -0.48 3.58
N ASN A 140 14.75 0.83 3.79
CA ASN A 140 15.98 1.56 3.97
C ASN A 140 16.54 1.35 5.40
N LYS A 141 17.78 1.81 5.62
CA LYS A 141 18.46 1.64 6.92
C LYS A 141 17.67 2.26 8.08
N CYS A 142 17.12 3.45 7.89
CA CYS A 142 16.34 4.15 8.91
C CYS A 142 15.03 3.41 9.23
N GLU A 143 14.36 2.84 8.22
CA GLU A 143 13.15 2.02 8.41
C GLU A 143 13.45 0.71 9.14
N LEU A 144 14.59 0.06 8.86
CA LEU A 144 15.03 -1.15 9.58
C LEU A 144 15.36 -0.86 11.05
N GLU A 145 16.06 0.25 11.32
CA GLU A 145 16.33 0.73 12.67
C GLU A 145 15.01 1.02 13.41
N LEU A 146 14.09 1.73 12.77
CA LEU A 146 12.78 2.03 13.34
C LEU A 146 11.95 0.77 13.60
N CYS A 147 12.06 -0.24 12.74
CA CYS A 147 11.43 -1.54 12.93
C CYS A 147 11.97 -2.26 14.18
N THR A 148 13.29 -2.22 14.36
CA THR A 148 13.96 -2.80 15.54
C THR A 148 13.49 -2.09 16.82
N LEU A 149 13.46 -0.75 16.81
CA LEU A 149 12.96 0.06 17.92
C LEU A 149 11.48 -0.19 18.22
N LEU A 150 10.64 -0.36 17.18
CA LEU A 150 9.23 -0.71 17.33
C LEU A 150 9.06 -2.04 18.07
N LEU A 151 9.83 -3.06 17.68
CA LEU A 151 9.79 -4.38 18.30
C LEU A 151 10.33 -4.37 19.73
N ASP A 152 11.41 -3.63 20.00
CA ASP A 152 11.94 -3.44 21.35
C ASP A 152 10.90 -2.77 22.26
N LYS A 153 10.27 -1.69 21.77
CA LYS A 153 9.18 -1.01 22.48
C LYS A 153 8.01 -1.95 22.76
N LEU A 154 7.65 -2.85 21.84
CA LEU A 154 6.60 -3.86 22.07
C LEU A 154 7.01 -4.88 23.15
N MET A 155 8.25 -5.36 23.13
CA MET A 155 8.76 -6.31 24.13
C MET A 155 8.82 -5.69 25.52
N GLU A 156 9.25 -4.42 25.65
CA GLU A 156 9.25 -3.70 26.92
C GLU A 156 7.85 -3.54 27.52
N LYS A 157 6.84 -3.30 26.67
CA LYS A 157 5.45 -3.18 27.11
C LYS A 157 4.88 -4.52 27.55
N GLN A 158 5.21 -5.62 26.85
CA GLN A 158 4.74 -6.96 27.20
C GLN A 158 5.41 -7.56 28.43
N ASN A 159 6.67 -7.22 28.71
CA ASN A 159 7.34 -7.62 29.96
C ASN A 159 6.62 -7.13 31.22
N LYS A 160 5.70 -6.16 31.12
CA LYS A 160 4.90 -5.67 32.25
C LYS A 160 3.61 -6.46 32.46
N THR A 161 3.24 -7.34 31.53
CA THR A 161 1.95 -8.03 31.49
C THR A 161 2.08 -9.54 31.71
N ASP A 162 3.31 -10.06 31.90
CA ASP A 162 3.63 -11.46 32.22
C ASP A 162 3.04 -12.53 31.27
N ASP A 163 2.69 -12.17 30.03
CA ASP A 163 2.21 -13.12 29.01
C ASP A 163 3.38 -13.77 28.24
N ILE A 164 3.78 -14.96 28.70
CA ILE A 164 4.88 -15.75 28.12
C ILE A 164 4.63 -16.08 26.65
N GLN A 165 3.39 -16.40 26.26
CA GLN A 165 3.07 -16.78 24.89
C GLN A 165 3.19 -15.58 23.94
N CYS A 166 2.84 -14.39 24.41
CA CYS A 166 3.04 -13.17 23.63
C CYS A 166 4.52 -12.83 23.44
N MET A 167 5.35 -13.08 24.45
CA MET A 167 6.79 -12.81 24.36
C MET A 167 7.51 -13.69 23.35
N ASP A 168 7.20 -14.98 23.26
CA ASP A 168 7.80 -15.87 22.26
C ASP A 168 7.38 -15.50 20.83
N LYS A 169 6.13 -15.06 20.67
CA LYS A 169 5.65 -14.48 19.41
C LYS A 169 6.46 -13.24 19.02
N LEU A 170 6.71 -12.31 19.95
CA LEU A 170 7.51 -11.11 19.67
C LEU A 170 8.96 -11.44 19.30
N LYS A 171 9.58 -12.43 19.96
CA LYS A 171 10.93 -12.90 19.59
C LYS A 171 10.95 -13.49 18.18
N MET A 172 9.93 -14.27 17.81
CA MET A 172 9.79 -14.79 16.44
C MET A 172 9.66 -13.65 15.43
N LEU A 173 8.83 -12.64 15.70
CA LEU A 173 8.69 -11.47 14.84
C LEU A 173 10.01 -10.71 14.71
N ARG A 174 10.76 -10.56 15.80
CA ARG A 174 12.10 -9.95 15.76
C ARG A 174 13.03 -10.68 14.79
N ASN A 175 13.06 -12.01 14.85
CA ASN A 175 13.90 -12.80 13.94
C ASN A 175 13.48 -12.72 12.46
N ILE A 176 12.22 -12.38 12.19
CA ILE A 176 11.72 -12.22 10.82
C ILE A 176 12.06 -10.82 10.27
N TYR A 177 11.85 -9.79 11.10
CA TYR A 177 11.98 -8.39 10.71
C TYR A 177 13.40 -7.82 10.82
N CYS A 178 14.19 -8.27 11.79
CA CYS A 178 15.60 -7.93 11.96
C CYS A 178 16.46 -8.99 11.27
#